data_AF-A0A8T3SHL4-F1
#
_entry.id   AF-A0A8T3SHL4-F1
#
_cell.length_a   1.000
_cell.length_b   1.000
_cell.length_c   1.000
_cell.angle_alpha   90.00
_cell.angle_beta   90.00
_cell.angle_gamma   90.00
#
_symmetry.space_group_name_H-M   'P 1'
#
loop_
_entity.id
_entity.type
_entity.pdbx_description
1 polymer ?
#
loop_
_entity_poly.entity_id
_entity_poly.type
_entity_poly.pdbx_seq_one_letter_code
_entity_poly.pdbx_strand_id
1 'polypeptide(L)'
;MFGIKRVIFKCNEFINYLYYLKFSFKKNFYPCKLLGEKLILKNDEQLIIFKLMGKKSHYIELLSSLFLNKELISGFSPKDTLKLGGLAFNDIIIKLPENEKLEKFKKVKEVMLASTHDIFPSSLPTNERLISDAYNKTTTDDISALLTFAISKNNYPFKLVGYKSTPGCQDTTIVYTIFGRRDGHRKILSEIISKNDFLEKFHPTEVIKFGFINSGEEYFYKMSGAH
;
A
#
# COMPACT_ATOMS: atom_id res chain seq x y z
N MET A 1 9.44 -15.64 39.28
CA MET A 1 9.03 -14.33 38.71
C MET A 1 8.65 -14.40 37.21
N PHE A 2 8.13 -15.54 36.71
CA PHE A 2 7.83 -15.74 35.27
C PHE A 2 6.32 -15.78 34.94
N GLY A 3 5.43 -16.00 35.92
CA GLY A 3 3.98 -16.11 35.70
C GLY A 3 3.28 -14.78 35.43
N ILE A 4 3.65 -13.71 36.14
CA ILE A 4 2.96 -12.41 36.08
C ILE A 4 3.14 -11.76 34.69
N LYS A 5 4.33 -11.81 34.10
CA LYS A 5 4.57 -11.30 32.74
C LYS A 5 3.72 -12.02 31.69
N ARG A 6 3.52 -13.34 31.83
CA ARG A 6 2.72 -14.15 30.90
C ARG A 6 1.23 -13.84 31.00
N VAL A 7 0.74 -13.56 32.21
CA VAL A 7 -0.65 -13.15 32.45
C VAL A 7 -0.90 -11.74 31.92
N ILE A 8 0.01 -10.79 32.16
CA ILE A 8 -0.07 -9.43 31.60
C ILE A 8 -0.06 -9.45 30.07
N PHE A 9 0.77 -10.30 29.46
CA PHE A 9 0.82 -10.47 28.01
C PHE A 9 -0.52 -10.96 27.46
N LYS A 10 -1.10 -12.02 28.04
CA LYS A 10 -2.42 -12.54 27.65
C LYS A 10 -3.54 -11.53 27.85
N CYS A 11 -3.51 -10.74 28.94
CA CYS A 11 -4.48 -9.67 29.16
C CYS A 11 -4.37 -8.56 28.11
N ASN A 12 -3.15 -8.18 27.72
CA ASN A 12 -2.94 -7.19 26.66
C ASN A 12 -3.41 -7.71 25.29
N GLU A 13 -3.19 -8.99 24.97
CA GLU A 13 -3.76 -9.61 23.77
C GLU A 13 -5.28 -9.63 23.80
N PHE A 14 -5.88 -9.94 24.94
CA PHE A 14 -7.33 -9.95 25.10
C PHE A 14 -7.95 -8.54 25.01
N ILE A 15 -7.32 -7.51 25.58
CA ILE A 15 -7.77 -6.12 25.45
C ILE A 15 -7.66 -5.66 24.00
N ASN A 16 -6.56 -5.99 23.31
CA ASN A 16 -6.42 -5.73 21.88
C ASN A 16 -7.52 -6.45 21.10
N TYR A 17 -7.78 -7.73 21.39
CA TYR A 17 -8.87 -8.49 20.80
C TYR A 17 -10.23 -7.81 21.01
N LEU A 18 -10.56 -7.34 22.22
CA LEU A 18 -11.82 -6.62 22.47
C LEU A 18 -11.89 -5.28 21.75
N TYR A 19 -10.76 -4.56 21.65
CA TYR A 19 -10.67 -3.34 20.84
C TYR A 19 -10.97 -3.68 19.38
N TYR A 20 -10.23 -4.63 18.81
CA TYR A 20 -10.43 -5.10 17.44
C TYR A 20 -11.82 -5.65 17.18
N LEU A 21 -12.42 -6.39 18.12
CA LEU A 21 -13.76 -6.92 18.02
C LEU A 21 -14.80 -5.79 17.95
N LYS A 22 -14.70 -4.81 18.85
CA LYS A 22 -15.57 -3.61 18.85
C LYS A 22 -15.46 -2.83 17.53
N PHE A 23 -14.27 -2.77 16.96
CA PHE A 23 -14.05 -2.09 15.68
C PHE A 23 -14.39 -2.95 14.45
N SER A 24 -14.30 -4.28 14.53
CA SER A 24 -14.63 -5.22 13.44
C SER A 24 -16.11 -5.25 13.10
N PHE A 25 -16.98 -4.86 14.04
CA PHE A 25 -18.40 -4.60 13.76
C PHE A 25 -18.61 -3.41 12.81
N LYS A 26 -17.61 -2.54 12.63
CA LYS A 26 -17.56 -1.59 11.53
C LYS A 26 -16.86 -2.29 10.36
N LYS A 27 -17.57 -2.46 9.23
CA LYS A 27 -16.98 -2.96 7.98
C LYS A 27 -15.70 -2.15 7.68
N ASN A 28 -14.61 -2.86 7.34
CA ASN A 28 -13.29 -2.33 7.00
C ASN A 28 -12.53 -1.67 8.16
N PHE A 29 -12.09 -2.48 9.14
CA PHE A 29 -11.15 -2.02 10.15
C PHE A 29 -9.70 -2.24 9.71
N TYR A 30 -8.89 -1.20 9.84
CA TYR A 30 -7.48 -1.20 9.46
C TYR A 30 -6.58 -1.19 10.71
N PRO A 31 -5.87 -2.29 11.01
CA PRO A 31 -5.02 -2.37 12.20
C PRO A 31 -3.80 -1.45 12.12
N CYS A 32 -3.33 -1.08 10.93
CA CYS A 32 -2.20 -0.17 10.74
C CYS A 32 -2.69 1.27 10.55
N LYS A 33 -2.11 2.18 11.33
CA LYS A 33 -2.27 3.62 11.13
C LYS A 33 -0.94 4.25 10.73
N LEU A 34 -0.90 4.85 9.54
CA LEU A 34 0.25 5.63 9.09
C LEU A 34 0.41 6.88 9.97
N LEU A 35 1.62 7.10 10.48
CA LEU A 35 1.96 8.26 11.33
C LEU A 35 2.80 9.29 10.57
N GLY A 36 3.68 8.83 9.70
CA GLY A 36 4.54 9.71 8.91
C GLY A 36 5.57 8.95 8.10
N GLU A 37 6.44 9.72 7.44
CA GLU A 37 7.56 9.22 6.65
C GLU A 37 8.81 10.02 7.00
N LYS A 38 9.99 9.42 6.84
CA LYS A 38 11.28 10.07 7.02
C LYS A 38 12.25 9.60 5.94
N LEU A 39 12.99 10.52 5.35
CA LEU A 39 14.06 10.19 4.40
C LEU A 39 15.37 9.91 5.16
N ILE A 40 16.03 8.79 4.86
CA ILE A 40 17.40 8.53 5.30
C ILE A 40 18.36 9.11 4.26
N LEU A 41 19.03 10.21 4.60
CA LEU A 41 19.98 10.91 3.71
C LEU A 41 21.18 10.06 3.26
N LYS A 42 21.52 8.99 3.98
CA LYS A 42 22.71 8.18 3.69
C LYS A 42 22.52 7.22 2.52
N ASN A 43 21.30 6.72 2.33
CA ASN A 43 20.96 5.72 1.30
C ASN A 43 19.81 6.18 0.40
N ASP A 44 19.31 7.40 0.59
CA ASP A 44 18.09 7.94 -0.02
C ASP A 44 16.88 7.02 0.12
N GLU A 45 16.76 6.29 1.22
CA GLU A 45 15.65 5.37 1.46
C GLU A 45 14.56 6.01 2.30
N GLN A 46 13.31 5.75 1.91
CA GLN A 46 12.16 6.25 2.64
C GLN A 46 11.75 5.27 3.75
N LEU A 47 11.77 5.76 4.99
CA LEU A 47 11.24 5.07 6.16
C LEU A 47 9.80 5.46 6.39
N ILE A 48 8.97 4.47 6.65
CA ILE A 48 7.57 4.62 7.00
C ILE A 48 7.40 4.38 8.48
N ILE A 49 6.81 5.36 9.16
CA ILE A 49 6.50 5.30 10.58
C ILE A 49 5.00 5.04 10.71
N PHE A 50 4.65 3.93 11.35
CA PHE A 50 3.26 3.55 11.57
C PHE A 50 3.07 2.99 12.97
N LYS A 51 1.80 2.81 13.37
CA LYS A 51 1.47 2.08 14.59
C LYS A 51 0.40 1.04 14.32
N LEU A 52 0.46 -0.05 15.08
CA LEU A 52 -0.66 -0.97 15.21
C LEU A 52 -1.64 -0.40 16.23
N MET A 53 -2.92 -0.36 15.87
CA MET A 53 -3.99 0.08 16.75
C MET A 53 -4.00 -0.79 18.02
N GLY A 54 -4.24 -0.18 19.19
CA GLY A 54 -4.15 -0.87 20.48
C GLY A 54 -2.73 -1.12 21.00
N LYS A 55 -1.68 -0.91 20.19
CA LYS A 55 -0.28 -0.93 20.64
C LYS A 55 0.22 0.50 20.92
N LYS A 56 1.09 0.62 21.93
CA LYS A 56 1.75 1.89 22.28
C LYS A 56 2.99 2.15 21.43
N SER A 57 3.65 1.10 20.96
CA SER A 57 4.88 1.21 20.19
C SER A 57 4.64 1.74 18.78
N HIS A 58 5.61 2.49 18.28
CA HIS A 58 5.71 2.83 16.86
C HIS A 58 6.59 1.81 16.15
N TYR A 59 6.26 1.56 14.89
CA TYR A 59 7.00 0.70 13.99
C TYR A 59 7.60 1.57 12.89
N ILE A 60 8.82 1.23 12.50
CA ILE A 60 9.57 1.93 11.48
C ILE A 60 10.06 0.87 10.51
N GLU A 61 9.65 0.96 9.26
CA GLU A 61 10.01 0.02 8.20
C GLU A 61 10.46 0.78 6.95
N LEU A 62 11.35 0.17 6.17
CA LEU A 62 11.68 0.67 4.84
C LEU A 62 10.46 0.53 3.93
N LEU A 63 10.21 1.52 3.07
CA LEU A 63 9.11 1.47 2.10
C LEU A 63 9.23 0.24 1.17
N SER A 64 10.45 -0.12 0.78
CA SER A 64 10.74 -1.34 0.01
C SER A 64 10.39 -2.62 0.77
N SER A 65 10.74 -2.71 2.06
CA SER A 65 10.41 -3.84 2.94
C SER A 65 8.89 -4.02 3.08
N LEU A 66 8.16 -2.92 3.21
CA LEU A 66 6.69 -2.92 3.28
C LEU A 66 6.04 -3.59 2.05
N PHE A 67 6.58 -3.36 0.85
CA PHE A 67 6.02 -3.93 -0.38
C PHE A 67 6.28 -5.42 -0.57
N LEU A 68 7.26 -5.98 0.15
CA LEU A 68 7.48 -7.42 0.21
C LEU A 68 6.43 -8.12 1.08
N ASN A 69 5.78 -7.39 1.99
CA ASN A 69 4.79 -7.92 2.91
C ASN A 69 3.35 -7.48 2.55
N LYS A 70 2.69 -8.29 1.71
CA LYS A 70 1.29 -8.04 1.27
C LYS A 70 0.32 -7.98 2.45
N GLU A 71 0.53 -8.77 3.51
CA GLU A 71 -0.33 -8.76 4.70
C GLU A 71 -0.23 -7.44 5.46
N LEU A 72 0.99 -6.90 5.58
CA LEU A 72 1.23 -5.61 6.20
C LEU A 72 0.56 -4.46 5.43
N ILE A 73 0.67 -4.45 4.10
CA ILE A 73 -0.06 -3.49 3.25
C ILE A 73 -1.58 -3.61 3.43
N SER A 74 -2.08 -4.84 3.54
CA SER A 74 -3.52 -5.11 3.76
C SER A 74 -4.04 -4.59 5.10
N GLY A 75 -3.14 -4.34 6.06
CA GLY A 75 -3.46 -3.77 7.36
C GLY A 75 -3.69 -2.25 7.33
N PHE A 76 -3.26 -1.54 6.28
CA PHE A 76 -3.44 -0.08 6.16
C PHE A 76 -4.78 0.27 5.52
N SER A 77 -5.28 1.47 5.81
CA SER A 77 -6.42 2.02 5.10
C SER A 77 -6.10 2.23 3.61
N PRO A 78 -7.07 2.11 2.69
CA PRO A 78 -6.94 2.51 1.29
C PRO A 78 -6.35 3.90 1.13
N LYS A 79 -6.77 4.86 1.95
CA LYS A 79 -6.22 6.22 1.93
C LYS A 79 -4.73 6.27 2.28
N ASP A 80 -4.31 5.58 3.34
CA ASP A 80 -2.89 5.52 3.72
C ASP A 80 -2.07 4.80 2.65
N THR A 81 -2.65 3.74 2.09
CA THR A 81 -1.99 2.90 1.09
C THR A 81 -1.84 3.62 -0.26
N LEU A 82 -2.81 4.46 -0.63
CA LEU A 82 -2.69 5.38 -1.76
C LEU A 82 -1.48 6.30 -1.58
N LYS A 83 -1.28 6.85 -0.37
CA LYS A 83 -0.13 7.68 -0.07
C LYS A 83 1.18 6.89 -0.23
N LEU A 84 1.27 5.67 0.32
CA LEU A 84 2.44 4.80 0.17
C LEU A 84 2.78 4.51 -1.30
N GLY A 85 1.75 4.38 -2.16
CA GLY A 85 1.93 4.25 -3.60
C GLY A 85 2.60 5.47 -4.24
N GLY A 86 2.14 6.68 -3.88
CA GLY A 86 2.76 7.92 -4.36
C GLY A 86 4.20 8.11 -3.88
N LEU A 87 4.50 7.67 -2.65
CA LEU A 87 5.87 7.64 -2.14
C LEU A 87 6.77 6.71 -2.96
N ALA A 88 6.27 5.53 -3.32
CA ALA A 88 7.01 4.60 -4.17
C ALA A 88 7.33 5.18 -5.56
N PHE A 89 6.45 6.01 -6.11
CA PHE A 89 6.73 6.71 -7.35
C PHE A 89 7.96 7.64 -7.21
N ASN A 90 8.05 8.39 -6.11
CA ASN A 90 9.21 9.23 -5.84
C ASN A 90 10.49 8.40 -5.70
N ASP A 91 10.41 7.26 -5.01
CA ASP A 91 11.57 6.40 -4.79
C ASP A 91 12.05 5.69 -6.05
N ILE A 92 11.15 5.30 -6.95
CA ILE A 92 11.48 4.47 -8.12
C ILE A 92 11.71 5.31 -9.39
N ILE A 93 10.93 6.37 -9.58
CA ILE A 93 10.92 7.14 -10.84
C ILE A 93 11.68 8.46 -10.71
N ILE A 94 11.41 9.25 -9.67
CA ILE A 94 12.00 10.61 -9.56
C ILE A 94 13.52 10.59 -9.44
N LYS A 95 14.09 9.51 -8.89
CA LYS A 95 15.54 9.31 -8.76
C LYS A 95 16.24 8.93 -10.07
N LEU A 96 15.51 8.58 -11.12
CA LEU A 96 16.11 8.22 -12.40
C LEU A 96 16.53 9.47 -13.20
N PRO A 97 17.47 9.34 -14.15
CA PRO A 97 17.74 10.39 -15.14
C PRO A 97 16.47 10.81 -15.90
N GLU A 98 16.29 12.11 -16.17
CA GLU A 98 15.06 12.67 -16.79
C GLU A 98 14.64 11.96 -18.08
N ASN A 99 15.61 11.57 -18.92
CA ASN A 99 15.39 10.87 -20.18
C ASN A 99 14.84 9.44 -19.99
N GLU A 100 14.99 8.83 -18.81
CA GLU A 100 14.54 7.45 -18.53
C GLU A 100 13.21 7.41 -17.77
N LYS A 101 12.82 8.51 -17.09
CA LYS A 101 11.67 8.54 -16.18
C LYS A 101 10.36 8.12 -16.84
N LEU A 102 10.06 8.68 -18.01
CA LEU A 102 8.79 8.44 -18.70
C LEU A 102 8.68 7.00 -19.19
N GLU A 103 9.74 6.46 -19.77
CA GLU A 103 9.76 5.08 -20.27
C GLU A 103 9.65 4.09 -19.11
N LYS A 104 10.41 4.31 -18.03
CA LYS A 104 10.32 3.48 -16.82
C LYS A 104 8.93 3.53 -16.20
N PHE A 105 8.34 4.73 -16.08
CA PHE A 105 7.00 4.89 -15.54
C PHE A 105 5.97 4.11 -16.35
N LYS A 106 5.99 4.24 -17.69
CA LYS A 106 5.11 3.46 -18.58
C LYS A 106 5.26 1.97 -18.34
N LYS A 107 6.49 1.46 -18.28
CA LYS A 107 6.77 0.04 -18.03
C LYS A 107 6.24 -0.43 -16.68
N VAL A 108 6.46 0.32 -15.60
CA VAL A 108 5.96 -0.05 -14.26
C VAL A 108 4.43 0.00 -14.21
N LYS A 109 3.83 1.06 -14.77
CA LYS A 109 2.38 1.24 -14.86
C LYS A 109 1.72 0.06 -15.58
N GLU A 110 2.25 -0.37 -16.73
CA GLU A 110 1.74 -1.54 -17.46
C GLU A 110 1.77 -2.81 -16.63
N VAL A 111 2.87 -3.08 -15.91
CA VAL A 111 2.98 -4.28 -15.06
C VAL A 111 2.01 -4.23 -13.88
N MET A 112 1.91 -3.10 -13.18
CA MET A 112 0.98 -2.92 -12.05
C MET A 112 -0.47 -3.15 -12.45
N LEU A 113 -0.84 -2.73 -13.65
CA LEU A 113 -2.20 -2.84 -14.15
C LEU A 113 -2.50 -4.21 -14.80
N ALA A 114 -1.48 -4.98 -15.18
CA ALA A 114 -1.62 -6.34 -15.70
C ALA A 114 -1.77 -7.40 -14.60
N SER A 115 -1.09 -7.24 -13.45
CA SER A 115 -1.18 -8.18 -12.33
C SER A 115 -2.18 -7.68 -11.29
N THR A 116 -3.16 -8.51 -10.92
CA THR A 116 -4.05 -8.21 -9.78
C THR A 116 -3.41 -8.56 -8.44
N HIS A 117 -2.41 -9.45 -8.45
CA HIS A 117 -1.85 -10.04 -7.25
C HIS A 117 -0.52 -9.41 -6.82
N ASP A 118 0.27 -8.88 -7.76
CA ASP A 118 1.60 -8.35 -7.46
C ASP A 118 1.58 -6.84 -7.41
N ILE A 119 2.25 -6.31 -6.37
CA ILE A 119 2.36 -4.87 -6.15
C ILE A 119 3.49 -4.31 -7.03
N PHE A 120 4.63 -5.02 -7.07
CA PHE A 120 5.78 -4.73 -7.91
C PHE A 120 6.41 -6.07 -8.38
N PRO A 121 6.90 -6.18 -9.63
CA PRO A 121 7.66 -7.34 -10.08
C PRO A 121 9.01 -7.43 -9.35
N SER A 122 9.46 -8.67 -9.08
CA SER A 122 10.76 -8.97 -8.46
C SER A 122 11.97 -8.45 -9.24
N SER A 123 11.79 -8.16 -10.53
CA SER A 123 12.84 -7.61 -11.41
C SER A 123 12.98 -6.09 -11.36
N LEU A 124 12.19 -5.38 -10.55
CA LEU A 124 12.45 -3.95 -10.32
C LEU A 124 13.66 -3.82 -9.40
N PRO A 125 14.52 -2.81 -9.61
CA PRO A 125 15.64 -2.55 -8.72
C PRO A 125 15.08 -2.02 -7.39
N THR A 126 14.56 -2.92 -6.57
CA THR A 126 14.62 -2.78 -5.12
C THR A 126 16.09 -2.94 -4.80
N ASN A 127 16.71 -2.05 -4.01
CA ASN A 127 18.10 -2.18 -3.60
C ASN A 127 18.30 -3.46 -2.77
N GLU A 128 18.34 -4.63 -3.41
CA GLU A 128 18.39 -5.95 -2.76
C GLU A 128 19.63 -6.11 -1.88
N ARG A 129 20.71 -5.39 -2.20
CA ARG A 129 21.97 -5.38 -1.44
C ARG A 129 21.92 -4.62 -0.12
N LEU A 130 20.93 -3.75 0.11
CA LEU A 130 20.76 -3.05 1.41
C LEU A 130 19.74 -3.76 2.32
N ILE A 131 18.93 -4.66 1.76
CA ILE A 131 17.89 -5.40 2.49
C ILE A 131 18.53 -6.45 3.42
N SER A 132 19.70 -7.01 3.09
CA SER A 132 20.35 -8.04 3.93
C SER A 132 20.83 -7.52 5.29
N ASP A 133 21.21 -6.24 5.36
CA ASP A 133 21.94 -5.72 6.52
C ASP A 133 21.01 -4.99 7.52
N ALA A 134 19.83 -4.55 7.08
CA ALA A 134 18.78 -3.98 7.94
C ALA A 134 17.77 -5.02 8.46
N TYR A 135 17.92 -6.29 8.06
CA TYR A 135 16.97 -7.37 8.33
C TYR A 135 17.07 -7.88 9.78
N ASN A 136 16.52 -7.13 10.73
CA ASN A 136 16.06 -7.74 11.99
C ASN A 136 14.78 -8.54 11.69
N LYS A 137 15.00 -9.76 11.19
CA LYS A 137 14.00 -10.77 10.78
C LYS A 137 12.91 -11.03 11.83
N THR A 138 13.18 -10.73 13.09
CA THR A 138 12.25 -10.92 14.22
C THR A 138 11.08 -9.94 14.25
N THR A 139 11.21 -8.74 13.68
CA THR A 139 10.16 -7.69 13.81
C THR A 139 8.99 -7.89 12.84
N THR A 140 9.27 -8.42 11.64
CA THR A 140 8.30 -8.53 10.54
C THR A 140 7.40 -9.76 10.68
N ASP A 141 7.93 -10.87 11.21
CA ASP A 141 7.17 -12.10 11.48
C ASP A 141 6.16 -11.90 12.63
N ASP A 142 6.56 -11.16 13.68
CA ASP A 142 5.68 -10.83 14.82
C ASP A 142 4.52 -9.90 14.40
N ILE A 143 4.78 -8.93 13.51
CA ILE A 143 3.73 -8.04 12.99
C ILE A 143 2.76 -8.81 12.10
N SER A 144 3.26 -9.67 11.22
CA SER A 144 2.43 -10.46 10.30
C SER A 144 1.49 -11.38 11.05
N ALA A 145 2.00 -12.11 12.06
CA ALA A 145 1.17 -12.94 12.92
C ALA A 145 0.05 -12.14 13.63
N LEU A 146 0.36 -10.95 14.15
CA LEU A 146 -0.62 -10.07 14.79
C LEU A 146 -1.68 -9.54 13.81
N LEU A 147 -1.30 -9.32 12.55
CA LEU A 147 -2.18 -8.89 11.48
C LEU A 147 -3.10 -10.01 11.02
N THR A 148 -2.62 -11.26 10.91
CA THR A 148 -3.44 -12.41 10.54
C THR A 148 -4.64 -12.57 11.49
N PHE A 149 -4.48 -12.24 12.78
CA PHE A 149 -5.57 -12.26 13.76
C PHE A 149 -6.51 -11.04 13.69
N ALA A 150 -6.02 -9.88 13.23
CA ALA A 150 -6.77 -8.62 13.21
C ALA A 150 -7.48 -8.34 11.88
N ILE A 151 -6.97 -8.87 10.77
CA ILE A 151 -7.57 -8.77 9.45
C ILE A 151 -8.74 -9.77 9.40
N SER A 152 -9.93 -9.33 9.82
CA SER A 152 -11.16 -10.01 9.44
C SER A 152 -11.18 -10.08 7.91
N LYS A 153 -11.45 -11.25 7.31
CA LYS A 153 -11.48 -11.45 5.84
C LYS A 153 -12.09 -10.22 5.16
N ASN A 154 -11.24 -9.34 4.66
CA ASN A 154 -11.69 -8.06 4.15
C ASN A 154 -12.37 -8.33 2.81
N ASN A 155 -13.70 -8.32 2.82
CA ASN A 155 -14.51 -8.54 1.63
C ASN A 155 -14.62 -7.23 0.85
N TYR A 156 -13.53 -6.80 0.22
CA TYR A 156 -13.55 -5.67 -0.71
C TYR A 156 -14.41 -6.03 -1.91
N PRO A 157 -15.52 -5.31 -2.16
CA PRO A 157 -16.43 -5.66 -3.23
C PRO A 157 -15.83 -5.38 -4.60
N PHE A 158 -14.90 -4.43 -4.71
CA PHE A 158 -14.29 -4.06 -5.98
C PHE A 158 -12.97 -4.77 -6.16
N LYS A 159 -12.79 -5.38 -7.32
CA LYS A 159 -11.56 -6.03 -7.73
C LYS A 159 -11.11 -5.50 -9.09
N LEU A 160 -9.87 -5.04 -9.17
CA LEU A 160 -9.23 -4.64 -10.42
C LEU A 160 -9.19 -5.84 -11.37
N VAL A 161 -9.61 -5.66 -12.61
CA VAL A 161 -9.53 -6.71 -13.65
C VAL A 161 -8.83 -6.23 -14.92
N GLY A 162 -8.55 -4.95 -15.03
CA GLY A 162 -7.75 -4.40 -16.12
C GLY A 162 -7.80 -2.90 -16.16
N TYR A 163 -7.36 -2.35 -17.29
CA TYR A 163 -7.33 -0.92 -17.52
C TYR A 163 -7.50 -0.62 -19.01
N LYS A 164 -7.84 0.63 -19.31
CA LYS A 164 -7.71 1.19 -20.65
C LYS A 164 -6.93 2.49 -20.56
N SER A 165 -5.80 2.52 -21.26
CA SER A 165 -5.14 3.78 -21.61
C SER A 165 -5.94 4.39 -22.74
N THR A 166 -6.64 5.48 -22.48
CA THR A 166 -7.38 6.20 -23.52
C THR A 166 -6.35 6.97 -24.38
N PRO A 167 -6.25 6.71 -25.69
CA PRO A 167 -5.35 7.49 -26.55
C PRO A 167 -5.71 8.97 -26.47
N GLY A 168 -4.75 9.81 -26.11
CA GLY A 168 -4.95 11.26 -25.97
C GLY A 168 -5.61 11.72 -24.66
N CYS A 169 -6.03 10.80 -23.78
CA CYS A 169 -6.47 11.15 -22.42
C CYS A 169 -5.35 10.77 -21.45
N GLN A 170 -4.83 11.75 -20.71
CA GLN A 170 -3.75 11.55 -19.74
C GLN A 170 -4.18 10.72 -18.52
N ASP A 171 -5.48 10.43 -18.38
CA ASP A 171 -6.03 9.68 -17.26
C ASP A 171 -6.19 8.19 -17.54
N THR A 172 -5.76 7.37 -16.58
CA THR A 172 -6.03 5.93 -16.60
C THR A 172 -7.49 5.61 -16.31
N THR A 173 -8.14 4.85 -17.19
CA THR A 173 -9.42 4.22 -16.89
C THR A 173 -9.20 2.87 -16.21
N ILE A 174 -9.65 2.74 -14.97
CA ILE A 174 -9.65 1.50 -14.20
C ILE A 174 -10.86 0.65 -14.58
N VAL A 175 -10.61 -0.62 -14.92
CA VAL A 175 -11.66 -1.61 -15.15
C VAL A 175 -11.72 -2.54 -13.95
N TYR A 176 -12.88 -2.61 -13.30
CA TYR A 176 -13.08 -3.39 -12.07
C TYR A 176 -14.38 -4.18 -12.11
N THR A 177 -14.44 -5.22 -11.29
CA THR A 177 -15.64 -6.04 -11.08
C THR A 177 -16.22 -5.76 -9.70
N ILE A 178 -17.52 -5.99 -9.53
CA ILE A 178 -18.21 -5.85 -8.24
C ILE A 178 -18.65 -7.25 -7.78
N PHE A 179 -18.18 -7.69 -6.62
CA PHE A 179 -18.45 -9.02 -6.06
C PHE A 179 -18.21 -10.17 -7.06
N GLY A 180 -17.17 -10.05 -7.90
CA GLY A 180 -16.82 -11.05 -8.91
C GLY A 180 -17.79 -11.17 -10.09
N ARG A 181 -18.78 -10.27 -10.22
CA ARG A 181 -19.62 -10.19 -11.42
C ARG A 181 -18.78 -9.72 -12.61
N ARG A 182 -18.94 -10.37 -13.75
CA ARG A 182 -18.12 -10.13 -14.96
C ARG A 182 -18.45 -8.84 -15.71
N ASP A 183 -19.41 -8.07 -15.21
CA ASP A 183 -19.73 -6.74 -15.73
C ASP A 183 -18.52 -5.84 -15.44
N GLY A 184 -17.68 -5.64 -16.46
CA GLY A 184 -16.49 -4.80 -16.34
C GLY A 184 -16.90 -3.34 -16.19
N HIS A 185 -16.97 -2.86 -14.95
CA HIS A 185 -17.23 -1.46 -14.65
C HIS A 185 -15.99 -0.63 -14.95
N ARG A 186 -16.20 0.61 -15.40
CA ARG A 186 -15.12 1.51 -15.79
C ARG A 186 -15.22 2.81 -15.01
N LYS A 187 -14.09 3.32 -14.55
CA LYS A 187 -14.03 4.65 -13.94
C LYS A 187 -12.64 5.24 -14.08
N ILE A 188 -12.57 6.56 -14.21
CA ILE A 188 -11.31 7.29 -14.28
C ILE A 188 -10.63 7.22 -12.91
N LEU A 189 -9.31 7.01 -12.89
CA LEU A 189 -8.51 6.88 -11.68
C LEU A 189 -8.64 8.11 -10.75
N SER A 190 -8.56 9.32 -11.32
CA SER A 190 -8.74 10.58 -10.58
C SER A 190 -10.13 10.67 -9.90
N GLU A 191 -11.18 10.15 -10.53
CA GLU A 191 -12.52 10.07 -9.94
C GLU A 191 -12.66 9.01 -8.83
N ILE A 192 -11.88 7.94 -8.90
CA ILE A 192 -11.80 6.93 -7.84
C ILE A 192 -11.13 7.55 -6.61
N ILE A 193 -10.00 8.21 -6.81
CA ILE A 193 -9.16 8.77 -5.75
C ILE A 193 -9.85 9.96 -5.05
N SER A 194 -10.55 10.81 -5.80
CA SER A 194 -11.28 11.95 -5.24
C SER A 194 -12.48 11.57 -4.35
N LYS A 195 -12.97 10.33 -4.43
CA LYS A 195 -14.13 9.86 -3.66
C LYS A 195 -13.73 8.78 -2.67
N ASN A 196 -13.45 9.18 -1.42
CA ASN A 196 -13.03 8.26 -0.34
C ASN A 196 -13.94 7.02 -0.22
N ASP A 197 -15.26 7.18 -0.21
CA ASP A 197 -16.21 6.05 -0.11
C ASP A 197 -16.09 5.03 -1.25
N PHE A 198 -15.58 5.47 -2.40
CA PHE A 198 -15.36 4.62 -3.55
C PHE A 198 -13.99 3.93 -3.47
N LEU A 199 -12.95 4.64 -3.03
CA LEU A 199 -11.62 4.09 -2.78
C LEU A 199 -11.63 2.99 -1.72
N GLU A 200 -12.44 3.16 -0.67
CA GLU A 200 -12.63 2.20 0.44
C GLU A 200 -13.24 0.86 0.02
N LYS A 201 -13.67 0.73 -1.24
CA LYS A 201 -14.24 -0.51 -1.80
C LYS A 201 -13.19 -1.40 -2.47
N PHE A 202 -11.97 -0.90 -2.68
CA PHE A 202 -10.85 -1.64 -3.24
C PHE A 202 -9.92 -2.15 -2.15
N HIS A 203 -9.26 -3.27 -2.42
CA HIS A 203 -8.26 -3.81 -1.50
C HIS A 203 -7.05 -2.87 -1.40
N PRO A 204 -6.44 -2.65 -0.22
CA PRO A 204 -5.27 -1.78 -0.05
C PRO A 204 -4.14 -2.07 -1.04
N THR A 205 -3.84 -3.34 -1.29
CA THR A 205 -2.80 -3.75 -2.27
C THR A 205 -3.13 -3.39 -3.73
N GLU A 206 -4.38 -3.10 -4.06
CA GLU A 206 -4.74 -2.52 -5.36
C GLU A 206 -4.62 -1.00 -5.31
N VAL A 207 -5.05 -0.39 -4.21
CA VAL A 207 -5.04 1.07 -4.01
C VAL A 207 -3.62 1.64 -3.97
N ILE A 208 -2.64 0.87 -3.53
CA ILE A 208 -1.22 1.27 -3.62
C ILE A 208 -0.78 1.55 -5.06
N LYS A 209 -1.30 0.78 -6.03
CA LYS A 209 -1.01 0.94 -7.45
C LYS A 209 -1.65 2.22 -7.96
N PHE A 210 -2.87 2.50 -7.50
CA PHE A 210 -3.58 3.74 -7.82
C PHE A 210 -2.76 4.96 -7.38
N GLY A 211 -2.15 4.88 -6.19
CA GLY A 211 -1.26 5.93 -5.68
C GLY A 211 -0.06 6.17 -6.58
N PHE A 212 0.65 5.09 -6.92
CA PHE A 212 1.82 5.16 -7.80
C PHE A 212 1.49 5.75 -9.18
N ILE A 213 0.40 5.26 -9.80
CA ILE A 213 -0.01 5.65 -11.15
C ILE A 213 -0.46 7.11 -11.15
N ASN A 214 -1.30 7.51 -10.19
CA ASN A 214 -1.80 8.88 -10.11
C ASN A 214 -0.66 9.89 -9.90
N SER A 215 0.30 9.60 -9.02
CA SER A 215 1.47 10.47 -8.82
C SER A 215 2.31 10.63 -10.09
N GLY A 216 2.49 9.55 -10.86
CA GLY A 216 3.20 9.63 -12.13
C GLY A 216 2.44 10.38 -13.21
N GLU A 217 1.13 10.16 -13.33
CA GLU A 217 0.28 10.91 -14.27
C GLU A 217 0.31 12.42 -13.96
N GLU A 218 0.15 12.81 -12.70
CA GLU A 218 0.25 14.21 -12.29
C GLU A 218 1.64 14.83 -12.58
N TYR A 219 2.72 14.07 -12.35
CA TYR A 219 4.08 14.54 -12.60
C TYR A 219 4.33 14.81 -14.08
N PHE A 220 4.05 13.82 -14.95
CA PHE A 220 4.29 13.97 -16.39
C PHE A 220 3.27 14.90 -17.06
N TYR A 221 2.05 15.02 -16.52
CA TYR A 221 1.08 16.03 -16.95
C TYR A 221 1.66 17.44 -16.79
N LYS A 222 2.14 17.77 -15.59
CA LYS A 222 2.74 19.08 -15.29
C LYS A 222 3.95 19.40 -16.17
N MET A 223 4.75 18.39 -16.51
CA MET A 223 5.91 18.55 -17.39
C MET A 223 5.54 18.76 -18.86
N SER A 224 4.37 18.31 -19.31
CA SER A 224 3.94 18.43 -20.71
C SER A 224 3.40 19.81 -21.11
N GLY A 225 3.30 20.76 -20.16
CA GLY A 225 2.93 22.16 -20.45
C GLY A 225 1.48 22.39 -20.88
N ALA A 226 0.58 21.42 -20.70
CA ALA A 226 -0.85 21.57 -20.99
C ALA A 226 -1.54 22.39 -19.88
N HIS A 227 -1.53 23.71 -20.03
CA HIS A 227 -2.41 24.66 -19.33
C HIS A 227 -3.41 25.26 -20.31
#